data_AF-T2IC97-F1
#
_entry.id   AF-T2IC97-F1
#
_cell.length_a   1.000
_cell.length_b   1.000
_cell.length_c   1.000
_cell.angle_alpha   90.00
_cell.angle_beta   90.00
_cell.angle_gamma   90.00
#
_symmetry.space_group_name_H-M   'P 1'
#
loop_
_entity.id
_entity.type
_entity.pdbx_description
1 polymer ?
#
loop_
_entity_poly.entity_id
_entity_poly.type
_entity_poly.pdbx_seq_one_letter_code
_entity_poly.pdbx_strand_id
1 'polypeptide(L)'
;MSPKVQGAWNLHNLTKDKPLDFFVLFSSAASLLGSPGQANHVTANTFLDTLAHYRRSQGLPALSINWGLWSDIGAAAKRQVKRQGVGAIAPDEGITILEMLMKDSLAQVGVVPIKWDEFLQIEQNIPFFSNFKQQKATSTNSSSNFLQQLEDIPPEEKENYLREHIRAEISQVLGFNPSDVDMEIGFFDLGMDSLTAMEFKNRLQNTFACTFPSTIAFDYPTGDALVSYIAIEVLQLTEETIEPLEEDDTENLSQDDIADLLAQELSEIQGGDE
;
A
#
# COMPACT_ATOMS: atom_id res chain seq x y z
N MET A 1 21.27 -26.15 -2.26
CA MET A 1 20.02 -26.89 -2.52
C MET A 1 20.13 -28.40 -2.32
N SER A 2 21.19 -29.04 -2.84
CA SER A 2 21.30 -30.51 -2.96
C SER A 2 20.91 -31.34 -1.71
N PRO A 3 21.35 -31.06 -0.47
CA PRO A 3 21.10 -31.97 0.65
C PRO A 3 19.62 -32.11 1.03
N LYS A 4 18.87 -31.00 1.09
CA LYS A 4 17.44 -31.01 1.45
C LYS A 4 16.59 -31.70 0.38
N VAL A 5 16.79 -31.29 -0.88
CA VAL A 5 16.04 -31.81 -2.03
C VAL A 5 16.35 -33.30 -2.24
N GLN A 6 17.63 -33.64 -2.36
CA GLN A 6 18.04 -35.02 -2.61
C GLN A 6 17.70 -35.93 -1.42
N GLY A 7 17.92 -35.46 -0.19
CA GLY A 7 17.60 -36.23 1.02
C GLY A 7 16.12 -36.56 1.11
N ALA A 8 15.25 -35.57 0.90
CA ALA A 8 13.81 -35.77 0.94
C ALA A 8 13.30 -36.66 -0.21
N TRP A 9 13.84 -36.50 -1.42
CA TRP A 9 13.50 -37.35 -2.55
C TRP A 9 13.94 -38.80 -2.36
N ASN A 10 15.15 -39.00 -1.84
CA ASN A 10 15.65 -40.33 -1.49
C ASN A 10 14.76 -40.97 -0.42
N LEU A 11 14.40 -40.22 0.63
CA LEU A 11 13.51 -40.72 1.68
C LEU A 11 12.14 -41.10 1.12
N HIS A 12 11.57 -40.29 0.20
CA HIS A 12 10.34 -40.64 -0.48
C HIS A 12 10.45 -41.96 -1.25
N ASN A 13 11.46 -42.11 -2.11
CA ASN A 13 11.63 -43.32 -2.92
C ASN A 13 11.85 -44.58 -2.06
N LEU A 14 12.58 -44.47 -0.95
CA LEU A 14 12.89 -45.59 -0.06
C LEU A 14 11.75 -45.96 0.89
N THR A 15 10.68 -45.15 0.94
CA THR A 15 9.57 -45.34 1.89
C THR A 15 8.19 -45.33 1.24
N LYS A 16 8.07 -45.08 -0.07
CA LYS A 16 6.76 -45.01 -0.76
C LYS A 16 5.93 -46.29 -0.63
N ASP A 17 6.58 -47.45 -0.52
CA ASP A 17 5.93 -48.75 -0.37
C ASP A 17 5.91 -49.25 1.09
N LYS A 18 6.23 -48.39 2.06
CA LYS A 18 6.24 -48.72 3.49
C LYS A 18 5.04 -48.08 4.19
N PRO A 19 4.39 -48.79 5.13
CA PRO A 19 3.28 -48.24 5.92
C PRO A 19 3.83 -47.32 7.02
N LEU A 20 4.14 -46.08 6.65
CA LEU A 20 4.56 -45.08 7.63
C LEU A 20 3.33 -44.52 8.36
N ASP A 21 3.48 -44.26 9.65
CA ASP A 21 2.51 -43.44 10.38
C ASP A 21 2.64 -41.96 9.99
N PHE A 22 3.89 -41.48 9.83
CA PHE A 22 4.20 -40.08 9.55
C PHE A 22 5.36 -39.92 8.57
N PHE A 23 5.31 -38.83 7.80
CA PHE A 23 6.43 -38.34 7.00
C PHE A 23 6.49 -36.83 7.15
N VAL A 24 7.29 -36.33 8.09
CA VAL A 24 7.32 -34.90 8.45
C VAL A 24 8.54 -34.22 7.86
N LEU A 25 8.31 -33.14 7.10
CA LEU A 25 9.32 -32.34 6.44
C LEU A 25 9.46 -30.98 7.15
N PHE A 26 10.67 -30.70 7.62
CA PHE A 26 10.99 -29.43 8.29
C PHE A 26 11.39 -28.39 7.23
N SER A 27 10.38 -27.65 6.79
CA SER A 27 10.51 -26.52 5.88
C SER A 27 10.73 -25.21 6.66
N SER A 28 10.70 -24.07 5.98
CA SER A 28 10.93 -22.76 6.58
C SER A 28 9.87 -21.76 6.12
N ALA A 29 9.48 -20.84 7.01
CA ALA A 29 8.63 -19.71 6.69
C ALA A 29 9.19 -18.82 5.56
N ALA A 30 10.50 -18.89 5.30
CA ALA A 30 11.13 -18.22 4.17
C ALA A 30 10.53 -18.64 2.80
N SER A 31 10.01 -19.86 2.66
CA SER A 31 9.30 -20.27 1.43
C SER A 31 7.89 -19.70 1.30
N LEU A 32 7.31 -19.19 2.38
CA LEU A 32 5.99 -18.54 2.39
C LEU A 32 6.12 -17.00 2.28
N LEU A 33 6.99 -16.41 3.09
CA LEU A 33 7.11 -14.96 3.26
C LEU A 33 8.22 -14.32 2.42
N GLY A 34 8.95 -15.14 1.65
CA GLY A 34 10.17 -14.73 0.95
C GLY A 34 11.34 -14.44 1.88
N SER A 35 12.55 -14.47 1.31
CA SER A 35 13.78 -14.07 2.01
C SER A 35 14.79 -13.54 0.97
N PRO A 36 14.90 -12.21 0.81
CA PRO A 36 15.84 -11.59 -0.11
C PRO A 36 17.27 -12.13 0.10
N GLY A 37 17.96 -12.45 -1.00
CA GLY A 37 19.31 -13.03 -0.96
C GLY A 37 19.39 -14.51 -0.58
N GLN A 38 18.25 -15.19 -0.33
CA GLN A 38 18.22 -16.61 0.05
C GLN A 38 17.44 -17.50 -0.92
N ALA A 39 17.44 -17.19 -2.23
CA ALA A 39 16.73 -17.98 -3.26
C ALA A 39 17.04 -19.49 -3.17
N ASN A 40 18.31 -19.84 -2.99
CA ASN A 40 18.75 -21.23 -2.81
C ASN A 40 18.09 -21.97 -1.63
N HIS A 41 17.82 -21.24 -0.54
CA HIS A 41 17.15 -21.78 0.63
C HIS A 41 15.64 -21.84 0.42
N VAL A 42 15.04 -20.78 -0.12
CA VAL A 42 13.62 -20.70 -0.45
C VAL A 42 13.20 -21.86 -1.35
N THR A 43 13.85 -22.05 -2.50
CA THR A 43 13.49 -23.11 -3.46
C THR A 43 13.64 -24.51 -2.85
N ALA A 44 14.67 -24.75 -2.03
CA ALA A 44 14.86 -26.05 -1.39
C ALA A 44 13.73 -26.37 -0.40
N ASN A 45 13.20 -25.36 0.30
CA ASN A 45 12.05 -25.50 1.20
C ASN A 45 10.74 -25.65 0.41
N THR A 46 10.55 -24.86 -0.65
CA THR A 46 9.40 -25.02 -1.55
C THR A 46 9.35 -26.43 -2.15
N PHE A 47 10.49 -27.03 -2.49
CA PHE A 47 10.51 -28.44 -2.93
C PHE A 47 9.96 -29.40 -1.86
N LEU A 48 10.32 -29.21 -0.58
CA LEU A 48 9.77 -30.02 0.50
C LEU A 48 8.26 -29.83 0.63
N ASP A 49 7.80 -28.59 0.53
CA ASP A 49 6.39 -28.22 0.57
C ASP A 49 5.61 -28.96 -0.54
N THR A 50 6.10 -28.87 -1.78
CA THR A 50 5.51 -29.57 -2.94
C THR A 50 5.60 -31.09 -2.80
N LEU A 51 6.69 -31.64 -2.25
CA LEU A 51 6.81 -33.08 -2.04
C LEU A 51 5.77 -33.61 -1.06
N ALA A 52 5.41 -32.83 -0.02
CA ALA A 52 4.36 -33.22 0.91
C ALA A 52 3.00 -33.32 0.19
N HIS A 53 2.65 -32.33 -0.62
CA HIS A 53 1.43 -32.36 -1.45
C HIS A 53 1.43 -33.52 -2.44
N TYR A 54 2.56 -33.77 -3.11
CA TYR A 54 2.71 -34.89 -4.04
C TYR A 54 2.52 -36.27 -3.37
N ARG A 55 3.09 -36.46 -2.17
CA ARG A 55 2.88 -37.70 -1.40
C ARG A 55 1.41 -37.86 -1.01
N ARG A 56 0.76 -36.79 -0.54
CA ARG A 56 -0.66 -36.79 -0.18
C ARG A 56 -1.55 -37.10 -1.38
N SER A 57 -1.23 -36.59 -2.58
CA SER A 57 -1.99 -36.94 -3.80
C SER A 57 -1.86 -38.41 -4.20
N GLN A 58 -0.87 -39.13 -3.67
CA GLN A 58 -0.71 -40.58 -3.83
C GLN A 58 -1.29 -41.40 -2.66
N GLY A 59 -2.02 -40.75 -1.74
CA GLY A 59 -2.54 -41.40 -0.53
C GLY A 59 -1.47 -41.71 0.52
N LEU A 60 -0.24 -41.22 0.35
CA LEU A 60 0.84 -41.42 1.30
C LEU A 60 0.85 -40.32 2.37
N PRO A 61 1.21 -40.63 3.62
CA PRO A 61 1.35 -39.61 4.65
C PRO A 61 2.46 -38.65 4.28
N ALA A 62 2.20 -37.36 4.48
CA ALA A 62 3.19 -36.30 4.49
C ALA A 62 2.68 -35.01 5.13
N LEU A 63 3.56 -34.32 5.85
CA LEU A 63 3.31 -33.01 6.44
C LEU A 63 4.56 -32.16 6.26
N SER A 64 4.45 -31.02 5.54
CA SER A 64 5.48 -29.99 5.53
C SER A 64 5.16 -28.92 6.56
N ILE A 65 6.11 -28.58 7.43
CA ILE A 65 5.95 -27.51 8.42
C ILE A 65 6.91 -26.38 8.08
N ASN A 66 6.37 -25.23 7.70
CA ASN A 66 7.13 -24.02 7.42
C ASN A 66 7.41 -23.28 8.73
N TRP A 67 8.48 -23.67 9.41
CA TRP A 67 8.87 -23.10 10.70
C TRP A 67 9.41 -21.67 10.57
N GLY A 68 8.95 -20.80 11.46
CA GLY A 68 9.53 -19.50 11.76
C GLY A 68 10.87 -19.61 12.49
N LEU A 69 11.33 -18.50 13.07
CA LEU A 69 12.56 -18.47 13.83
C LEU A 69 12.40 -19.29 15.12
N TRP A 70 13.37 -20.12 15.49
CA TRP A 70 13.42 -20.78 16.80
C TRP A 70 14.36 -19.98 17.72
N SER A 71 13.97 -19.78 18.98
CA SER A 71 14.86 -19.17 19.97
C SER A 71 16.00 -20.12 20.33
N ASP A 72 17.17 -19.55 20.62
CA ASP A 72 18.30 -20.25 21.27
C ASP A 72 18.90 -21.47 20.54
N ILE A 73 18.43 -21.83 19.34
CA ILE A 73 18.85 -23.01 18.58
C ILE A 73 18.95 -22.72 17.07
N GLY A 74 19.96 -23.31 16.42
CA GLY A 74 20.06 -23.40 14.96
C GLY A 74 20.83 -22.27 14.26
N ALA A 75 20.94 -22.35 12.94
CA ALA A 75 21.72 -21.41 12.12
C ALA A 75 21.19 -19.96 12.16
N ALA A 76 19.91 -19.79 12.48
CA ALA A 76 19.25 -18.50 12.55
C ALA A 76 19.50 -17.75 13.87
N ALA A 77 19.83 -18.45 14.97
CA ALA A 77 20.27 -17.80 16.22
C ALA A 77 21.55 -16.97 16.04
N LYS A 78 22.38 -17.29 15.03
CA LYS A 78 23.62 -16.56 14.70
C LYS A 78 23.44 -15.38 13.74
N ARG A 79 22.29 -15.27 13.07
CA ARG A 79 21.97 -14.17 12.14
C ARG A 79 20.66 -13.55 12.62
N GLN A 80 20.76 -12.51 13.45
CA GLN A 80 19.63 -11.69 13.88
C GLN A 80 19.03 -10.94 12.68
N VAL A 81 18.33 -11.65 11.80
CA VAL A 81 17.42 -11.03 10.83
C VAL A 81 16.15 -10.73 11.60
N LYS A 82 16.11 -9.57 12.27
CA LYS A 82 14.89 -9.06 12.89
C LYS A 82 13.99 -8.54 11.77
N ARG A 83 13.03 -9.35 11.34
CA ARG A 83 11.87 -8.85 10.58
C ARG A 83 10.88 -8.34 11.61
N GLN A 84 10.59 -7.05 11.59
CA GLN A 84 9.70 -6.42 12.57
C GLN A 84 8.32 -7.09 12.52
N GLY A 85 7.73 -7.30 13.70
CA GLY A 85 6.51 -8.08 13.87
C GLY A 85 6.65 -9.61 13.79
N VAL A 86 7.84 -10.18 13.53
CA VAL A 86 8.06 -11.64 13.55
C VAL A 86 8.81 -12.05 14.82
N GLY A 87 8.16 -12.91 15.63
CA GLY A 87 8.71 -13.47 16.86
C GLY A 87 9.52 -14.75 16.66
N ALA A 88 10.05 -15.28 17.76
CA ALA A 88 10.75 -16.56 17.80
C ALA A 88 9.93 -17.60 18.58
N ILE A 89 10.06 -18.86 18.19
CA ILE A 89 9.39 -20.03 18.75
C ILE A 89 10.31 -20.64 19.80
N ALA A 90 9.83 -20.81 21.03
CA ALA A 90 10.59 -21.51 22.05
C ALA A 90 10.64 -23.03 21.74
N PRO A 91 11.73 -23.76 22.05
CA PRO A 91 11.84 -25.17 21.67
C PRO A 91 10.75 -26.08 22.24
N ASP A 92 10.31 -25.83 23.47
CA ASP A 92 9.21 -26.52 24.15
C ASP A 92 7.85 -26.24 23.50
N GLU A 93 7.61 -24.99 23.10
CA GLU A 93 6.45 -24.60 22.31
C GLU A 93 6.46 -25.28 20.93
N GLY A 94 7.62 -25.30 20.25
CA GLY A 94 7.79 -25.94 18.96
C GLY A 94 7.51 -27.45 18.98
N ILE A 95 7.95 -28.16 20.02
CA ILE A 95 7.65 -29.59 20.22
C ILE A 95 6.14 -29.78 20.44
N THR A 96 5.52 -28.95 21.29
CA THR A 96 4.07 -29.01 21.54
C THR A 96 3.26 -28.82 20.26
N ILE A 97 3.65 -27.85 19.41
CA ILE A 97 3.01 -27.60 18.12
C ILE A 97 3.23 -28.78 17.16
N LEU A 98 4.43 -29.36 17.12
CA LEU A 98 4.71 -30.53 16.29
C LEU A 98 3.79 -31.71 16.65
N GLU A 99 3.63 -32.01 17.93
CA GLU A 99 2.74 -33.08 18.41
C GLU A 99 1.28 -32.84 18.02
N MET A 100 0.83 -31.58 18.06
CA MET A 100 -0.51 -31.20 17.64
C MET A 100 -0.69 -31.39 16.13
N LEU A 101 0.26 -30.91 15.32
CA LEU A 101 0.18 -30.96 13.86
C LEU A 101 0.28 -32.39 13.30
N MET A 102 1.03 -33.27 13.96
CA MET A 102 1.12 -34.68 13.55
C MET A 102 -0.21 -35.41 13.67
N LYS A 103 -1.15 -34.93 14.48
CA LYS A 103 -2.50 -35.52 14.62
C LYS A 103 -3.48 -35.03 13.56
N ASP A 104 -3.12 -33.99 12.80
CA ASP A 104 -3.95 -33.40 11.76
C ASP A 104 -3.70 -34.03 10.38
N SER A 105 -4.64 -33.82 9.46
CA SER A 105 -4.63 -34.31 8.08
C SER A 105 -4.03 -33.32 7.08
N LEU A 106 -3.46 -32.21 7.56
CA LEU A 106 -2.85 -31.19 6.72
C LEU A 106 -1.64 -31.73 5.94
N ALA A 107 -1.49 -31.26 4.69
CA ALA A 107 -0.31 -31.50 3.87
C ALA A 107 0.80 -30.49 4.15
N GLN A 108 0.43 -29.26 4.51
CA GLN A 108 1.36 -28.16 4.74
C GLN A 108 0.77 -27.16 5.74
N VAL A 109 1.62 -26.62 6.62
CA VAL A 109 1.24 -25.59 7.60
C VAL A 109 2.43 -24.68 7.93
N GLY A 110 2.16 -23.39 8.07
CA GLY A 110 3.13 -22.41 8.55
C GLY A 110 3.00 -22.19 10.05
N VAL A 111 4.14 -22.21 10.75
CA VAL A 111 4.19 -21.92 12.20
C VAL A 111 5.12 -20.73 12.39
N VAL A 112 4.54 -19.54 12.55
CA VAL A 112 5.29 -18.29 12.70
C VAL A 112 4.59 -17.44 13.75
N PRO A 113 5.26 -17.09 14.86
CA PRO A 113 4.74 -16.11 15.79
C PRO A 113 4.77 -14.74 15.11
N ILE A 114 3.60 -14.17 14.84
CA ILE A 114 3.47 -12.87 14.16
C ILE A 114 2.67 -11.93 15.05
N LYS A 115 3.26 -10.77 15.33
CA LYS A 115 2.54 -9.60 15.82
C LYS A 115 2.03 -8.81 14.62
N TRP A 116 0.79 -9.11 14.24
CA TRP A 116 0.21 -8.60 12.99
C TRP A 116 0.21 -7.07 12.89
N ASP A 117 -0.03 -6.36 13.99
CA ASP A 117 0.00 -4.89 14.01
C ASP A 117 1.37 -4.32 13.63
N GLU A 118 2.45 -4.93 14.09
CA GLU A 118 3.83 -4.52 13.76
C GLU A 118 4.25 -5.02 12.36
N PHE A 119 3.84 -6.23 11.98
CA PHE A 119 4.22 -6.84 10.70
C PHE A 119 3.57 -6.14 9.51
N LEU A 120 2.29 -5.79 9.64
CA LEU A 120 1.52 -5.16 8.58
C LEU A 120 1.91 -3.70 8.36
N GLN A 121 2.51 -3.01 9.33
CA GLN A 121 3.06 -1.66 9.12
C GLN A 121 4.14 -1.60 8.04
N ILE A 122 4.85 -2.71 7.81
CA ILE A 122 5.90 -2.80 6.78
C ILE A 122 5.36 -3.42 5.49
N GLU A 123 4.48 -4.41 5.61
CA GLU A 123 3.95 -5.19 4.49
C GLU A 123 2.52 -4.75 4.13
N GLN A 124 2.26 -3.43 4.09
CA GLN A 124 0.91 -2.84 4.07
C GLN A 124 0.06 -3.26 2.85
N ASN A 125 0.70 -3.68 1.75
CA ASN A 125 0.05 -3.79 0.43
C ASN A 125 0.09 -5.18 -0.20
N ILE A 126 0.37 -6.24 0.56
CA ILE A 126 0.28 -7.62 0.04
C ILE A 126 -1.15 -8.15 0.25
N PRO A 127 -1.94 -8.41 -0.83
CA PRO A 127 -3.33 -8.86 -0.72
C PRO A 127 -3.50 -10.16 0.07
N PHE A 128 -2.48 -11.01 0.07
CA PHE A 128 -2.45 -12.25 0.83
C PHE A 128 -2.63 -12.03 2.34
N PHE A 129 -2.16 -10.91 2.90
CA PHE A 129 -2.31 -10.62 4.34
C PHE A 129 -3.55 -9.79 4.69
N SER A 130 -4.43 -9.51 3.72
CA SER A 130 -5.63 -8.70 3.94
C SER A 130 -6.55 -9.25 5.05
N ASN A 131 -6.68 -10.58 5.15
CA ASN A 131 -7.45 -11.25 6.20
C ASN A 131 -6.83 -11.17 7.60
N PHE A 132 -5.55 -10.78 7.71
CA PHE A 132 -4.83 -10.62 8.98
C PHE A 132 -4.69 -9.16 9.39
N LYS A 133 -5.05 -8.21 8.51
CA LYS A 133 -5.36 -6.85 8.95
C LYS A 133 -6.46 -7.01 9.97
N GLN A 134 -6.21 -6.65 11.22
CA GLN A 134 -7.28 -6.54 12.20
C GLN A 134 -8.37 -5.73 11.50
N GLN A 135 -9.53 -6.35 11.26
CA GLN A 135 -10.77 -5.60 11.32
C GLN A 135 -10.79 -5.07 12.75
N LYS A 136 -10.14 -3.93 12.99
CA LYS A 136 -10.61 -3.03 14.03
C LYS A 136 -12.09 -2.91 13.70
N ALA A 137 -12.92 -3.53 14.53
CA ALA A 137 -14.34 -3.25 14.57
C ALA A 137 -14.44 -1.73 14.49
N THR A 138 -14.88 -1.22 13.34
CA THR A 138 -15.25 0.17 13.13
C THR A 138 -14.41 1.18 13.92
N SER A 139 -13.22 1.52 13.41
CA SER A 139 -12.78 2.90 13.52
C SER A 139 -13.04 3.58 12.19
N THR A 140 -14.33 3.84 11.94
CA THR A 140 -14.90 4.86 11.06
C THR A 140 -14.43 6.29 11.41
N ASN A 141 -13.26 6.44 12.02
CA ASN A 141 -12.84 7.67 12.71
C ASN A 141 -11.69 8.43 12.03
N SER A 142 -11.14 7.96 10.91
CA SER A 142 -10.16 8.78 10.15
C SER A 142 -10.84 9.61 9.07
N SER A 143 -11.79 9.01 8.35
CA SER A 143 -12.64 9.72 7.38
C SER A 143 -13.53 10.78 8.05
N SER A 144 -14.09 10.46 9.22
CA SER A 144 -14.89 11.43 9.98
C SER A 144 -14.04 12.50 10.67
N ASN A 145 -12.82 12.21 11.13
CA ASN A 145 -12.02 13.21 11.85
C ASN A 145 -11.50 14.33 10.94
N PHE A 146 -10.98 14.01 9.74
CA PHE A 146 -10.52 15.06 8.82
C PHE A 146 -11.68 15.93 8.32
N LEU A 147 -12.78 15.34 7.85
CA LEU A 147 -13.94 16.09 7.35
C LEU A 147 -14.63 16.89 8.46
N GLN A 148 -14.75 16.33 9.67
CA GLN A 148 -15.31 17.04 10.83
C GLN A 148 -14.41 18.21 11.28
N GLN A 149 -13.08 18.02 11.31
CA GLN A 149 -12.15 19.11 11.60
C GLN A 149 -12.19 20.20 10.51
N LEU A 150 -12.35 19.80 9.24
CA LEU A 150 -12.48 20.73 8.13
C LEU A 150 -13.78 21.54 8.19
N GLU A 151 -14.87 21.01 8.75
CA GLU A 151 -16.10 21.76 9.01
C GLU A 151 -15.89 22.88 10.05
N ASP A 152 -15.11 22.61 11.10
CA ASP A 152 -14.83 23.54 12.20
C ASP A 152 -13.78 24.63 11.86
N ILE A 153 -13.03 24.47 10.77
CA ILE A 153 -11.99 25.43 10.33
C ILE A 153 -12.62 26.62 9.59
N PRO A 154 -12.16 27.87 9.80
CA PRO A 154 -12.63 29.02 9.03
C PRO A 154 -12.40 28.85 7.52
N PRO A 155 -13.30 29.32 6.64
CA PRO A 155 -13.19 29.14 5.19
C PRO A 155 -11.82 29.51 4.60
N GLU A 156 -11.22 30.60 5.08
CA GLU A 156 -9.90 31.10 4.66
C GLU A 156 -8.73 30.12 4.96
N GLU A 157 -8.88 29.26 5.96
CA GLU A 157 -7.85 28.29 6.38
C GLU A 157 -8.11 26.87 5.84
N LYS A 158 -9.30 26.60 5.29
CA LYS A 158 -9.70 25.26 4.80
C LYS A 158 -8.83 24.77 3.66
N GLU A 159 -8.50 25.65 2.71
CA GLU A 159 -7.65 25.28 1.57
C GLU A 159 -6.24 24.92 2.02
N ASN A 160 -5.65 25.70 2.93
CA ASN A 160 -4.32 25.40 3.47
C ASN A 160 -4.32 24.11 4.29
N TYR A 161 -5.37 23.86 5.08
CA TYR A 161 -5.52 22.61 5.83
C TYR A 161 -5.66 21.39 4.90
N LEU A 162 -6.43 21.52 3.82
CA LEU A 162 -6.54 20.51 2.78
C LEU A 162 -5.19 20.27 2.10
N ARG A 163 -4.45 21.32 1.76
CA ARG A 163 -3.13 21.25 1.15
C ARG A 163 -2.12 20.49 2.02
N GLU A 164 -2.08 20.79 3.32
CA GLU A 164 -1.22 20.06 4.27
C GLU A 164 -1.61 18.58 4.39
N HIS A 165 -2.91 18.28 4.37
CA HIS A 165 -3.38 16.90 4.38
C HIS A 165 -2.92 16.15 3.12
N ILE A 166 -3.13 16.72 1.93
CA ILE A 166 -2.68 16.11 0.66
C ILE A 166 -1.16 15.94 0.64
N ARG A 167 -0.40 16.93 1.14
CA ARG A 167 1.07 16.83 1.27
C ARG A 167 1.48 15.69 2.19
N ALA A 168 0.84 15.54 3.35
CA ALA A 168 1.09 14.44 4.26
C ALA A 168 0.77 13.09 3.60
N GLU A 169 -0.31 13.01 2.83
CA GLU A 169 -0.72 11.80 2.12
C GLU A 169 0.30 11.40 1.03
N ILE A 170 0.82 12.36 0.25
CA ILE A 170 1.89 12.14 -0.73
C ILE A 170 3.18 11.67 -0.04
N SER A 171 3.56 12.35 1.06
CA SER A 171 4.79 12.03 1.80
C SER A 171 4.79 10.59 2.33
N GLN A 172 3.64 10.11 2.81
CA GLN A 172 3.52 8.75 3.33
C GLN A 172 3.62 7.69 2.22
N VAL A 173 3.06 7.97 1.04
CA VAL A 173 3.10 7.05 -0.10
C VAL A 173 4.51 6.97 -0.69
N LEU A 174 5.21 8.09 -0.81
CA LEU A 174 6.55 8.17 -1.40
C LEU A 174 7.69 7.95 -0.39
N GLY A 175 7.38 7.92 0.91
CA GLY A 175 8.38 7.74 1.97
C GLY A 175 9.26 8.96 2.23
N PHE A 176 8.78 10.15 1.89
CA PHE A 176 9.44 11.43 2.16
C PHE A 176 9.00 12.03 3.49
N ASN A 177 9.77 12.98 4.02
CA ASN A 177 9.21 13.86 5.04
C ASN A 177 8.24 14.84 4.37
N PRO A 178 7.17 15.28 5.04
CA PRO A 178 6.23 16.26 4.47
C PRO A 178 6.92 17.54 3.97
N SER A 179 7.96 18.01 4.66
CA SER A 179 8.74 19.20 4.27
C SER A 179 9.48 19.06 2.94
N ASP A 180 9.71 17.82 2.49
CA ASP A 180 10.50 17.50 1.31
C ASP A 180 9.58 17.30 0.08
N VAL A 181 8.26 17.40 0.25
CA VAL A 181 7.27 17.27 -0.81
C VAL A 181 6.96 18.64 -1.39
N ASP A 182 7.47 18.88 -2.60
CA ASP A 182 7.09 20.02 -3.42
C ASP A 182 5.73 19.76 -4.10
N MET A 183 4.75 20.64 -3.85
CA MET A 183 3.38 20.48 -4.33
C MET A 183 3.19 20.93 -5.78
N GLU A 184 4.18 21.64 -6.35
CA GLU A 184 4.18 22.11 -7.73
C GLU A 184 4.79 21.07 -8.70
N ILE A 185 5.60 20.15 -8.18
CA ILE A 185 6.21 19.07 -8.98
C ILE A 185 5.16 18.01 -9.30
N GLY A 186 5.18 17.54 -10.56
CA GLY A 186 4.31 16.46 -11.01
C GLY A 186 4.54 15.17 -10.21
N PHE A 187 3.46 14.43 -9.91
CA PHE A 187 3.53 13.20 -9.13
C PHE A 187 4.54 12.19 -9.71
N PHE A 188 4.59 12.04 -11.03
CA PHE A 188 5.53 11.14 -11.70
C PHE A 188 6.99 11.60 -11.57
N ASP A 189 7.22 12.92 -11.60
CA ASP A 189 8.55 13.51 -11.42
C ASP A 189 9.01 13.42 -9.95
N LEU A 190 8.07 13.40 -8.99
CA LEU A 190 8.31 13.06 -7.59
C LEU A 190 8.59 11.57 -7.34
N GLY A 191 8.45 10.72 -8.36
CA GLY A 191 8.71 9.28 -8.27
C GLY A 191 7.45 8.43 -8.00
N MET A 192 6.25 8.99 -8.16
CA MET A 192 5.01 8.20 -8.17
C MET A 192 4.95 7.32 -9.44
N ASP A 193 4.65 6.05 -9.25
CA ASP A 193 4.42 5.04 -10.28
C ASP A 193 2.95 4.56 -10.28
N SER A 194 2.61 3.59 -11.13
CA SER A 194 1.23 3.09 -11.24
C SER A 194 0.70 2.42 -9.96
N LEU A 195 1.58 1.84 -9.13
CA LEU A 195 1.18 1.17 -7.90
C LEU A 195 0.94 2.19 -6.78
N THR A 196 1.88 3.12 -6.61
CA THR A 196 1.79 4.22 -5.63
C THR A 196 0.67 5.21 -5.97
N ALA A 197 0.37 5.46 -7.25
CA ALA A 197 -0.80 6.24 -7.66
C ALA A 197 -2.12 5.59 -7.26
N MET A 198 -2.23 4.25 -7.37
CA MET A 198 -3.40 3.51 -6.91
C MET A 198 -3.54 3.54 -5.38
N GLU A 199 -2.42 3.40 -4.66
CA GLU A 199 -2.40 3.51 -3.20
C GLU A 199 -2.83 4.90 -2.73
N PHE A 200 -2.23 5.96 -3.30
CA PHE A 200 -2.59 7.34 -3.02
C PHE A 200 -4.07 7.60 -3.26
N LYS A 201 -4.61 7.17 -4.40
CA LYS A 201 -6.04 7.25 -4.71
C LYS A 201 -6.89 6.58 -3.63
N ASN A 202 -6.57 5.34 -3.24
CA ASN A 202 -7.35 4.61 -2.24
C ASN A 202 -7.35 5.34 -0.89
N ARG A 203 -6.22 5.96 -0.50
CA ARG A 203 -6.12 6.75 0.73
C ARG A 203 -7.01 7.99 0.67
N LEU A 204 -7.01 8.71 -0.46
CA LEU A 204 -7.95 9.83 -0.68
C LEU A 204 -9.41 9.39 -0.63
N GLN A 205 -9.78 8.29 -1.30
CA GLN A 205 -11.16 7.77 -1.27
C GLN A 205 -11.62 7.45 0.16
N ASN A 206 -10.71 6.93 0.99
CA ASN A 206 -10.99 6.69 2.39
C ASN A 206 -11.18 8.00 3.16
N THR A 207 -10.32 8.99 2.98
CA THR A 207 -10.44 10.30 3.66
C THR A 207 -11.76 11.00 3.31
N PHE A 208 -12.05 11.14 2.01
CA PHE A 208 -13.18 11.94 1.52
C PHE A 208 -14.49 11.15 1.42
N ALA A 209 -14.48 9.85 1.76
CA ALA A 209 -15.63 8.95 1.66
C ALA A 209 -16.33 8.97 0.28
N CYS A 210 -15.57 9.25 -0.79
CA CYS A 210 -16.06 9.38 -2.16
C CYS A 210 -15.27 8.50 -3.14
N THR A 211 -15.74 8.42 -4.39
CA THR A 211 -15.06 7.64 -5.43
C THR A 211 -14.34 8.57 -6.40
N PHE A 212 -13.03 8.37 -6.56
CA PHE A 212 -12.22 9.10 -7.53
C PHE A 212 -12.04 8.32 -8.83
N PRO A 213 -11.89 8.98 -10.00
CA PRO A 213 -11.50 8.34 -11.25
C PRO A 213 -10.14 7.61 -11.15
N SER A 214 -9.90 6.60 -11.97
CA SER A 214 -8.58 5.94 -12.06
C SER A 214 -7.50 6.83 -12.66
N THR A 215 -7.91 7.88 -13.38
CA THR A 215 -7.05 8.84 -14.06
C THR A 215 -6.71 10.05 -13.20
N ILE A 216 -7.14 10.11 -11.94
CA ILE A 216 -7.03 11.34 -11.12
C ILE A 216 -5.60 11.89 -10.99
N ALA A 217 -4.58 11.02 -10.86
CA ALA A 217 -3.17 11.44 -10.80
C ALA A 217 -2.61 11.89 -12.17
N PHE A 218 -3.33 11.62 -13.26
CA PHE A 218 -3.03 12.10 -14.62
C PHE A 218 -3.82 13.38 -14.94
N ASP A 219 -5.09 13.41 -14.55
CA ASP A 219 -6.00 14.55 -14.77
C ASP A 219 -5.56 15.77 -13.92
N TYR A 220 -5.03 15.50 -12.72
CA TYR A 220 -4.49 16.49 -11.79
C TYR A 220 -3.07 16.06 -11.40
N PRO A 221 -2.05 16.41 -12.20
CA PRO A 221 -0.73 15.80 -12.09
C PRO A 221 0.13 16.35 -10.94
N THR A 222 -0.29 17.41 -10.26
CA THR A 222 0.46 18.03 -9.14
C THR A 222 -0.38 18.03 -7.86
N GLY A 223 0.29 18.15 -6.71
CA GLY A 223 -0.38 18.24 -5.41
C GLY A 223 -1.36 19.41 -5.35
N ASP A 224 -0.94 20.57 -5.87
CA ASP A 224 -1.79 21.76 -5.90
C ASP A 224 -2.98 21.65 -6.85
N ALA A 225 -2.79 21.06 -8.04
CA ALA A 225 -3.91 20.82 -8.97
C ALA A 225 -4.97 19.90 -8.34
N LEU A 226 -4.54 18.90 -7.58
CA LEU A 226 -5.43 17.98 -6.87
C LEU A 226 -6.16 18.66 -5.71
N VAL A 227 -5.49 19.54 -4.97
CA VAL A 227 -6.11 20.34 -3.88
C VAL A 227 -7.24 21.20 -4.45
N SER A 228 -6.99 21.94 -5.54
CA SER A 228 -8.02 22.77 -6.19
C SER A 228 -9.21 21.93 -6.67
N TYR A 229 -8.95 20.76 -7.27
CA TYR A 229 -10.02 19.85 -7.68
C TYR A 229 -10.87 19.39 -6.49
N ILE A 230 -10.25 18.93 -5.40
CA ILE A 230 -10.99 18.44 -4.23
C ILE A 230 -11.75 19.58 -3.55
N ALA A 231 -11.17 20.78 -3.45
CA ALA A 231 -11.84 21.94 -2.86
C ALA A 231 -13.13 22.30 -3.61
N ILE A 232 -13.08 22.35 -4.95
CA ILE A 232 -14.19 22.79 -5.79
C ILE A 232 -15.21 21.66 -6.02
N GLU A 233 -14.76 20.51 -6.52
CA GLU A 233 -15.64 19.46 -7.05
C GLU A 233 -16.11 18.47 -5.98
N VAL A 234 -15.35 18.29 -4.90
CA VAL A 234 -15.67 17.32 -3.85
C VAL A 234 -16.25 18.00 -2.61
N LEU A 235 -15.63 19.09 -2.17
CA LEU A 235 -15.99 19.78 -0.94
C LEU A 235 -16.90 21.01 -1.17
N GLN A 236 -17.06 21.45 -2.43
CA GLN A 236 -17.85 22.63 -2.79
C GLN A 236 -17.48 23.86 -1.95
N LEU A 237 -16.18 24.02 -1.66
CA LEU A 237 -15.61 25.20 -1.02
C LEU A 237 -15.57 26.33 -2.06
N THR A 238 -16.73 26.84 -2.44
CA THR A 238 -16.82 28.06 -3.24
C THR A 238 -16.74 29.28 -2.33
N GLU A 239 -16.01 30.31 -2.77
CA GLU A 239 -16.12 31.66 -2.25
C GLU A 239 -17.54 32.21 -2.48
N GLU A 240 -18.47 31.93 -1.56
CA GLU A 240 -19.62 32.83 -1.36
C GLU A 240 -19.18 33.97 -0.43
N THR A 241 -18.47 34.94 -0.99
CA THR A 241 -18.71 36.39 -0.83
C THR A 241 -17.84 37.13 -1.85
N ILE A 242 -18.21 37.05 -3.12
CA ILE A 242 -18.04 38.20 -4.00
C ILE A 242 -19.47 38.74 -4.15
N GLU A 243 -19.77 39.83 -3.42
CA GLU A 243 -20.87 40.71 -3.81
C GLU A 243 -20.73 40.95 -5.32
N PRO A 244 -21.80 40.82 -6.12
CA PRO A 244 -21.71 41.19 -7.52
C PRO A 244 -21.28 42.65 -7.57
N LEU A 245 -20.03 42.88 -8.01
CA LEU A 245 -19.60 44.18 -8.48
C LEU A 245 -20.64 44.59 -9.51
N GLU A 246 -21.25 45.75 -9.25
CA GLU A 246 -22.21 46.41 -10.11
C GLU A 246 -21.80 46.26 -11.58
N GLU A 247 -22.80 45.95 -12.41
CA GLU A 247 -22.71 45.95 -13.87
C GLU A 247 -21.85 47.13 -14.35
N ASP A 248 -20.63 46.85 -14.82
CA ASP A 248 -19.93 47.80 -15.68
C ASP A 248 -20.48 47.59 -17.09
N ASP A 249 -21.45 48.44 -17.42
CA ASP A 249 -22.13 48.60 -18.71
C ASP A 249 -21.12 48.64 -19.88
N THR A 250 -20.72 47.47 -20.38
CA THR A 250 -20.00 47.39 -21.67
C THR A 250 -20.59 46.38 -22.66
N GLU A 251 -21.70 45.72 -22.33
CA GLU A 251 -22.43 44.84 -23.26
C GLU A 251 -23.55 45.52 -24.07
N ASN A 252 -23.50 46.84 -24.25
CA ASN A 252 -24.43 47.53 -25.17
C ASN A 252 -23.77 48.58 -26.06
N LEU A 253 -22.52 48.36 -26.45
CA LEU A 253 -21.91 49.10 -27.54
C LEU A 253 -22.27 48.41 -28.85
N SER A 254 -23.00 49.12 -29.71
CA SER A 254 -23.34 48.66 -31.05
C SER A 254 -22.05 48.50 -31.88
N GLN A 255 -22.10 47.72 -32.97
CA GLN A 255 -20.92 47.54 -33.84
C GLN A 255 -20.34 48.86 -34.37
N ASP A 256 -21.13 49.94 -34.40
CA ASP A 256 -20.68 51.27 -34.78
C ASP A 256 -19.84 51.95 -33.68
N ASP A 257 -20.13 51.69 -32.40
CA ASP A 257 -19.39 52.27 -31.27
C ASP A 257 -18.00 51.60 -31.09
N ILE A 258 -17.89 50.32 -31.45
CA ILE A 258 -16.60 49.59 -31.47
C ILE A 258 -15.70 50.12 -32.61
N ALA A 259 -16.31 50.52 -33.74
CA ALA A 259 -15.56 51.08 -34.87
C ALA A 259 -15.02 52.49 -34.56
N ASP A 260 -15.77 53.30 -33.82
CA ASP A 260 -15.33 54.63 -33.40
C ASP A 260 -14.23 54.56 -32.33
N LEU A 261 -14.30 53.62 -31.38
CA LEU A 261 -13.25 53.39 -30.38
C LEU A 261 -11.94 52.91 -31.02
N LEU A 262 -12.00 51.99 -32.00
CA LEU A 262 -10.82 51.53 -32.74
C LEU A 262 -10.22 52.63 -33.63
N ALA A 263 -11.04 53.51 -34.20
CA ALA A 263 -10.57 54.65 -34.98
C ALA A 263 -9.87 55.70 -34.11
N GLN A 264 -10.34 55.88 -32.87
CA GLN A 264 -9.74 56.78 -31.90
C GLN A 264 -8.38 56.27 -31.40
N GLU A 265 -8.25 54.97 -31.10
CA GLU A 265 -6.99 54.33 -30.71
C GLU A 265 -5.94 54.32 -31.84
N LEU A 266 -6.37 54.11 -33.10
CA LEU A 266 -5.48 54.18 -34.27
C LEU A 266 -4.95 55.60 -34.54
N SER A 267 -5.69 56.65 -34.14
CA SER A 267 -5.26 58.03 -34.26
C SER A 267 -4.21 58.42 -33.21
N GLU A 268 -4.26 57.83 -32.02
CA GLU A 268 -3.28 58.04 -30.95
C GLU A 268 -1.95 57.33 -31.23
N ILE A 269 -1.98 56.19 -31.93
CA ILE A 269 -0.77 55.43 -32.32
C ILE A 269 -0.04 56.08 -33.51
N GLN A 270 -0.72 56.85 -34.37
CA GLN A 270 -0.08 57.56 -35.49
C GLN A 270 0.43 58.98 -35.14
N GLY A 271 0.17 59.49 -33.94
CA GLY A 271 0.66 60.79 -33.47
C GLY A 271 1.98 60.74 -32.67
N GLY A 272 2.63 59.58 -32.62
CA GLY A 272 3.78 59.31 -31.75
C GLY A 272 5.17 59.46 -32.37
N ASP A 273 5.30 59.81 -33.65
CA ASP A 273 6.59 60.17 -34.26
C ASP A 273 6.43 61.45 -35.12
N GLU A 274 7.12 62.51 -34.66
CA GLU A 274 7.28 63.89 -35.18
C GLU A 274 6.21 64.96 -34.84
#